data_AF-A0A0A1PCC4-F1
#
_entry.id   AF-A0A0A1PCC4-F1
#
_cell.length_a   1.000
_cell.length_b   1.000
_cell.length_c   1.000
_cell.angle_alpha   90.00
_cell.angle_beta   90.00
_cell.angle_gamma   90.00
#
_symmetry.space_group_name_H-M   'P 1'
#
loop_
_entity.id
_entity.type
_entity.pdbx_description
1 polymer ?
#
loop_
_entity_poly.entity_id
_entity_poly.type
_entity_poly.pdbx_seq_one_letter_code
_entity_poly.pdbx_strand_id
1 'polypeptide(L)'
;MSQGRTTRGAVAVALIVAGVAATMGFVWLRGGDCPGGTEIPSERACLASGRAADECRALLAEAHRLLARSGPVYATREACQDRHATCQESRGAAGFAPRASGFCLMPGAPARIVPRFSPA
;
A
#
# COMPACT_ATOMS: atom_id res chain seq x y z
N MET A 1 1.94 36.00 -39.40
CA MET A 1 2.57 34.84 -38.75
C MET A 1 2.14 34.78 -37.28
N SER A 2 0.98 34.21 -36.97
CA SER A 2 0.43 34.17 -35.59
C SER A 2 -0.18 32.80 -35.24
N GLN A 3 0.31 31.73 -35.87
CA GLN A 3 -0.24 30.37 -35.73
C GLN A 3 0.60 29.44 -34.82
N GLY A 4 1.85 29.81 -34.49
CA GLY A 4 2.77 28.93 -33.75
C GLY A 4 2.63 28.94 -32.22
N ARG A 5 1.87 29.88 -31.64
CA ARG A 5 1.74 30.03 -30.18
C ARG A 5 0.60 29.19 -29.61
N THR A 6 -0.49 29.05 -30.36
CA THR A 6 -1.69 28.29 -29.97
C THR A 6 -1.43 26.79 -29.93
N THR A 7 -0.64 26.26 -30.87
CA THR A 7 -0.31 24.83 -30.94
C THR A 7 0.54 24.38 -29.76
N ARG A 8 1.51 25.19 -29.31
CA ARG A 8 2.37 24.86 -28.15
C ARG A 8 1.59 24.87 -26.84
N GLY A 9 0.66 25.83 -26.66
CA GLY A 9 -0.23 25.87 -25.50
C GLY A 9 -1.17 24.67 -25.45
N ALA A 10 -1.76 24.30 -26.59
CA ALA A 10 -2.63 23.13 -26.67
C ALA A 10 -1.89 21.82 -26.37
N VAL A 11 -0.66 21.66 -26.86
CA VAL A 11 0.18 20.49 -26.58
C VAL A 11 0.56 20.43 -25.10
N ALA A 12 0.92 21.55 -24.47
CA ALA A 12 1.24 21.59 -23.05
C ALA A 12 0.04 21.20 -22.17
N VAL A 13 -1.16 21.72 -22.48
CA VAL A 13 -2.40 21.36 -21.77
C VAL A 13 -2.74 19.89 -21.98
N ALA A 14 -2.60 19.36 -23.20
CA ALA A 14 -2.85 17.95 -23.49
C ALA A 14 -1.91 17.02 -22.69
N LEU A 15 -0.62 17.38 -22.54
CA LEU A 15 0.34 16.62 -21.75
C LEU A 15 0.01 16.65 -20.25
N ILE A 16 -0.43 17.78 -19.72
CA ILE A 16 -0.86 17.89 -18.32
C ILE A 16 -2.10 17.02 -18.07
N VAL A 17 -3.10 17.11 -18.94
CA VAL A 17 -4.33 16.32 -18.84
C VAL A 17 -4.02 14.82 -18.96
N ALA A 18 -3.15 14.43 -19.90
CA ALA A 18 -2.71 13.04 -20.04
C ALA A 18 -1.94 12.54 -18.81
N GLY A 19 -1.08 13.37 -18.21
CA GLY A 19 -0.37 13.03 -16.97
C GLY A 19 -1.31 12.87 -15.77
N VAL A 20 -2.32 13.73 -15.64
CA VAL A 20 -3.34 13.63 -14.59
C VAL A 20 -4.24 12.42 -14.82
N ALA A 21 -4.65 12.14 -16.06
CA ALA A 21 -5.45 10.96 -16.40
C ALA A 21 -4.66 9.66 -16.19
N ALA A 22 -3.37 9.65 -16.50
CA ALA A 22 -2.49 8.50 -16.25
C ALA A 22 -2.29 8.25 -14.75
N THR A 23 -2.12 9.31 -13.94
CA THR A 23 -2.00 9.16 -12.49
C THR A 23 -3.32 8.75 -11.84
N MET A 24 -4.45 9.35 -12.25
CA MET A 24 -5.80 8.92 -11.84
C MET A 24 -6.09 7.47 -12.25
N GLY A 25 -5.79 7.10 -13.49
CA GLY A 25 -5.93 5.75 -14.01
C GLY A 25 -5.05 4.75 -13.27
N PHE A 26 -3.81 5.12 -12.94
CA PHE A 26 -2.90 4.30 -12.13
C PHE A 26 -3.41 4.11 -10.70
N VAL A 27 -3.94 5.17 -10.08
CA VAL A 27 -4.58 5.12 -8.74
C VAL A 27 -5.83 4.23 -8.77
N TRP A 28 -6.62 4.29 -9.84
CA TRP A 28 -7.84 3.49 -9.99
C TRP A 28 -7.53 2.01 -10.29
N LEU A 29 -6.55 1.75 -11.15
CA LEU A 29 -6.08 0.40 -11.51
C LEU A 29 -5.33 -0.31 -10.36
N ARG A 30 -4.71 0.44 -9.44
CA ARG A 30 -4.08 -0.09 -8.21
C ARG A 30 -5.01 -0.06 -6.99
N GLY A 31 -6.11 0.69 -7.05
CA GLY A 31 -7.02 0.95 -5.93
C GLY A 31 -7.94 -0.22 -5.53
N GLY A 32 -7.74 -1.42 -6.07
CA GLY A 32 -8.61 -2.57 -5.84
C GLY A 32 -8.62 -3.13 -4.41
N ASP A 33 -7.68 -2.69 -3.56
CA ASP A 33 -7.42 -3.33 -2.27
C ASP A 33 -7.43 -2.37 -1.07
N CYS A 34 -7.67 -1.09 -1.33
CA CYS A 34 -7.46 0.00 -0.39
C CYS A 34 -8.56 1.07 -0.52
N PRO A 35 -9.84 0.76 -0.26
CA PRO A 35 -10.94 1.69 -0.53
C PRO A 35 -10.77 2.97 0.30
N GLY A 36 -10.47 4.07 -0.39
CA GLY A 36 -10.28 5.39 0.21
C GLY A 36 -8.93 5.63 0.88
N GLY A 37 -7.96 4.71 0.79
CA GLY A 37 -6.64 4.81 1.43
C GLY A 37 -5.46 4.91 0.45
N THR A 38 -4.29 5.21 0.96
CA THR A 38 -3.02 5.12 0.22
C THR A 38 -2.39 3.76 0.49
N GLU A 39 -2.12 3.00 -0.57
CA GLU A 39 -1.37 1.75 -0.47
C GLU A 39 0.12 2.04 -0.28
N ILE A 40 0.70 1.43 0.76
CA ILE A 40 2.12 1.49 1.07
C ILE A 40 2.68 0.06 0.99
N PRO A 41 3.21 -0.36 -0.17
CA PRO A 41 3.67 -1.73 -0.40
C PRO A 41 5.05 -2.04 0.18
N SER A 42 5.75 -1.05 0.74
CA SER A 42 7.05 -1.24 1.41
C SER A 42 7.47 0.02 2.18
N GLU A 43 8.46 -0.12 3.06
CA GLU A 43 9.11 1.02 3.73
C GLU A 43 9.67 2.03 2.71
N ARG A 44 10.24 1.57 1.59
CA ARG A 44 10.73 2.48 0.53
C ARG A 44 9.60 3.27 -0.12
N ALA A 45 8.46 2.64 -0.37
CA ALA A 45 7.29 3.34 -0.91
C ALA A 45 6.73 4.35 0.11
N CYS A 46 6.80 4.04 1.40
CA CYS A 46 6.45 4.97 2.47
C CYS A 46 7.37 6.19 2.47
N LEU A 47 8.69 5.99 2.39
CA LEU A 47 9.66 7.08 2.29
C LEU A 47 9.43 7.93 1.04
N ALA A 48 9.14 7.30 -0.10
CA ALA A 48 8.81 7.99 -1.35
C ALA A 48 7.53 8.83 -1.27
N SER A 49 6.63 8.54 -0.31
CA SER A 49 5.45 9.36 -0.04
C SER A 49 5.74 10.63 0.78
N GLY A 50 7.01 10.85 1.16
CA GLY A 50 7.45 12.02 1.91
C GLY A 50 7.35 11.88 3.44
N ARG A 51 7.09 10.67 3.94
CA ARG A 51 7.04 10.36 5.38
C ARG A 51 8.42 10.11 5.97
N ALA A 52 8.57 10.35 7.26
CA ALA A 52 9.81 10.07 7.97
C ALA A 52 10.07 8.55 8.08
N ALA A 53 11.34 8.15 8.09
CA ALA A 53 11.71 6.73 8.23
C ALA A 53 11.17 6.09 9.51
N ASP A 54 11.19 6.81 10.63
CA ASP A 54 10.65 6.33 11.90
C ASP A 54 9.13 6.10 11.83
N GLU A 55 8.42 6.99 11.17
CA GLU A 55 6.97 6.86 10.95
C GLU A 55 6.68 5.63 10.08
N CYS A 56 7.40 5.46 8.98
CA CYS A 56 7.25 4.31 8.09
C CYS A 56 7.50 2.98 8.79
N ARG A 57 8.56 2.90 9.60
CA ARG A 57 8.87 1.72 10.41
C ARG A 57 7.79 1.45 11.45
N ALA A 58 7.28 2.49 12.11
CA ALA A 58 6.21 2.36 13.09
C ALA A 58 4.90 1.86 12.46
N LEU A 59 4.51 2.40 11.30
CA LEU A 59 3.31 1.98 10.57
C LEU A 59 3.41 0.52 10.10
N LEU A 60 4.55 0.11 9.56
CA LEU A 60 4.78 -1.27 9.12
C LEU A 60 4.81 -2.22 10.32
N ALA A 61 5.46 -1.83 11.42
CA ALA A 61 5.45 -2.59 12.66
C ALA A 61 4.04 -2.76 13.24
N GLU A 62 3.20 -1.73 13.17
CA GLU A 62 1.80 -1.84 13.60
C GLU A 62 0.99 -2.77 12.70
N ALA A 63 1.21 -2.73 11.38
CA ALA A 63 0.60 -3.68 10.45
C ALA A 63 0.97 -5.14 10.79
N HIS A 64 2.24 -5.40 11.12
CA HIS A 64 2.68 -6.71 11.62
C HIS A 64 1.98 -7.12 12.92
N ARG A 65 1.82 -6.20 13.87
CA ARG A 65 1.16 -6.47 15.16
C ARG A 65 -0.32 -6.73 14.99
N LEU A 66 -0.99 -6.03 14.08
CA LEU A 66 -2.40 -6.27 13.76
C LEU A 66 -2.58 -7.68 13.20
N LEU A 67 -1.78 -8.09 12.21
CA LEU A 67 -1.85 -9.48 11.69
C LEU A 67 -1.46 -10.52 12.74
N ALA A 68 -0.51 -10.23 13.63
CA ALA A 68 -0.19 -11.14 14.74
C ALA A 68 -1.42 -11.41 15.61
N ARG A 69 -2.25 -10.39 15.85
CA ARG A 69 -3.37 -10.45 16.79
C ARG A 69 -4.66 -10.94 16.14
N SER A 70 -4.95 -10.52 14.91
CA SER A 70 -6.24 -10.72 14.26
C SER A 70 -6.15 -11.27 12.84
N GLY A 71 -4.96 -11.63 12.37
CA GLY A 71 -4.77 -12.26 11.06
C GLY A 71 -5.25 -13.72 11.03
N PRO A 72 -5.35 -14.31 9.83
CA PRO A 72 -5.65 -15.74 9.71
C PRO A 72 -4.56 -16.58 10.37
N VAL A 73 -4.97 -17.58 11.15
CA VAL A 73 -4.06 -18.45 11.91
C VAL A 73 -3.99 -19.84 11.27
N TYR A 74 -2.77 -20.30 11.05
CA TYR A 74 -2.43 -21.62 10.53
C TYR A 74 -1.77 -22.44 11.64
N ALA A 75 -2.04 -23.75 11.67
CA ALA A 75 -1.51 -24.63 12.71
C ALA A 75 0.02 -24.77 12.66
N THR A 76 0.61 -24.77 11.46
CA THR A 76 2.05 -24.92 11.24
C THR A 76 2.61 -23.77 10.41
N ARG A 77 3.94 -23.59 10.48
CA ARG A 77 4.64 -22.56 9.71
C ARG A 77 4.58 -22.89 8.22
N GLU A 78 4.78 -24.16 7.85
CA GLU A 78 4.72 -24.63 6.47
C GLU A 78 3.34 -24.33 5.85
N ALA A 79 2.24 -24.67 6.53
CA ALA A 79 0.89 -24.42 6.01
C ALA A 79 0.58 -22.94 5.79
N CYS A 80 1.23 -22.05 6.56
CA CYS A 80 1.16 -20.61 6.34
C CYS A 80 2.02 -20.20 5.13
N GLN A 81 3.25 -20.72 5.04
CA GLN A 81 4.20 -20.40 3.97
C GLN A 81 3.78 -20.94 2.60
N ASP A 82 3.01 -22.03 2.56
CA ASP A 82 2.39 -22.55 1.33
C ASP A 82 1.41 -21.55 0.70
N ARG A 83 0.90 -20.60 1.49
CA ARG A 83 -0.12 -19.63 1.06
C ARG A 83 0.36 -18.20 1.06
N HIS A 84 1.39 -17.88 1.84
CA HIS A 84 1.88 -16.52 2.05
C HIS A 84 3.40 -16.47 2.05
N ALA A 85 3.98 -15.43 1.45
CA ALA A 85 5.44 -15.34 1.29
C ALA A 85 6.23 -15.39 2.62
N THR A 86 5.69 -14.79 3.69
CA THR A 86 6.34 -14.80 5.01
C THR A 86 5.32 -14.92 6.13
N CYS A 87 5.71 -15.63 7.20
CA CYS A 87 4.85 -15.91 8.35
C CYS A 87 5.55 -15.61 9.68
N GLN A 88 4.74 -15.24 10.68
CA GLN A 88 5.12 -14.91 12.05
C GLN A 88 4.26 -15.70 13.03
N GLU A 89 4.67 -15.79 14.28
CA GLU A 89 3.84 -16.38 15.32
C GLU A 89 2.61 -15.50 15.57
N SER A 90 1.46 -16.15 15.73
CA SER A 90 0.24 -15.48 16.17
C SER A 90 0.34 -15.13 17.65
N ARG A 91 -0.23 -13.98 18.00
CA ARG A 91 -0.40 -13.50 19.38
C ARG A 91 -1.85 -13.60 19.85
N GLY A 92 -2.78 -13.87 18.92
CA GLY A 92 -4.21 -14.05 19.24
C GLY A 92 -4.60 -15.51 19.49
N ALA A 93 -3.86 -16.46 18.93
CA ALA A 93 -4.09 -17.90 19.10
C ALA A 93 -2.78 -18.68 18.92
N ALA A 94 -2.77 -19.95 19.33
CA ALA A 94 -1.64 -20.84 19.03
C ALA A 94 -1.56 -21.11 17.52
N GLY A 95 -0.42 -20.78 16.90
CA GLY A 95 -0.18 -20.99 15.46
C GLY A 95 0.60 -19.86 14.80
N PHE A 96 0.52 -19.79 13.47
CA PHE A 96 1.25 -18.85 12.64
C PHE A 96 0.29 -17.95 11.85
N ALA A 97 0.60 -16.67 11.76
CA ALA A 97 -0.12 -15.69 10.96
C ALA A 97 0.80 -15.13 9.85
N PRO A 98 0.26 -14.67 8.72
CA PRO A 98 1.06 -14.05 7.69
C PRO A 98 1.68 -12.74 8.19
N ARG A 99 2.90 -12.43 7.72
CA ARG A 99 3.52 -11.12 7.93
C ARG A 99 2.93 -10.11 6.95
N ALA A 100 2.83 -8.87 7.40
CA ALA A 100 2.47 -7.77 6.50
C ALA A 100 3.56 -7.62 5.43
N SER A 101 3.17 -7.64 4.16
CA SER A 101 4.03 -7.22 3.04
C SER A 101 3.85 -5.74 2.72
N GLY A 102 2.78 -5.13 3.22
CA GLY A 102 2.50 -3.70 3.12
C GLY A 102 1.30 -3.34 3.97
N PHE A 103 0.80 -2.11 3.81
CA PHE A 103 -0.40 -1.68 4.48
C PHE A 103 -1.14 -0.60 3.70
N CYS A 104 -2.42 -0.51 4.00
CA CYS A 104 -3.33 0.51 3.55
C CYS A 104 -3.46 1.57 4.63
N LEU A 105 -3.13 2.81 4.29
CA LEU A 105 -3.29 3.94 5.19
C LEU A 105 -4.56 4.70 4.82
N MET A 106 -5.58 4.62 5.67
CA MET A 106 -6.84 5.33 5.46
C MET A 106 -6.76 6.75 6.06
N PRO A 107 -7.25 7.78 5.35
CA PRO A 107 -7.35 9.13 5.85
C PRO A 107 -8.37 9.22 7.00
N GLY A 108 -8.03 9.99 8.04
CA GLY A 108 -8.85 10.16 9.24
C GLY A 108 -7.99 10.33 10.49
N ALA A 109 -8.54 10.92 11.54
CA ALA A 109 -7.89 11.01 12.85
C ALA A 109 -8.61 10.08 13.84
N PRO A 110 -7.94 9.07 14.43
CA PRO A 110 -6.59 8.62 14.12
C PRO A 110 -6.50 7.91 12.76
N ALA A 111 -5.31 7.93 12.15
CA ALA A 111 -5.04 7.24 10.90
C ALA A 111 -5.26 5.74 11.10
N ARG A 112 -6.09 5.12 10.25
CA ARG A 112 -6.39 3.69 10.34
C ARG A 112 -5.53 2.91 9.36
N ILE A 113 -4.95 1.81 9.85
CA ILE A 113 -4.07 0.93 9.09
C ILE A 113 -4.82 -0.36 8.80
N VAL A 114 -4.86 -0.78 7.54
CA VAL A 114 -5.31 -2.11 7.14
C VAL A 114 -4.10 -2.88 6.63
N PRO A 115 -3.60 -3.89 7.36
CA PRO A 115 -2.43 -4.64 6.94
C PRO A 115 -2.72 -5.46 5.68
N ARG A 116 -1.72 -5.56 4.81
CA ARG A 116 -1.77 -6.36 3.58
C ARG A 116 -0.69 -7.43 3.67
N PHE A 117 -1.00 -8.62 3.18
CA PHE A 117 -0.06 -9.72 3.06
C PHE A 117 -0.15 -10.28 1.64
N SER A 118 1.01 -10.70 1.11
CA SER A 118 1.11 -11.20 -0.25
C SER A 118 0.95 -12.71 -0.25
N PRO A 119 0.20 -13.27 -1.22
CA PRO A 119 0.18 -14.70 -1.44
C PRO A 119 1.60 -15.20 -1.78
N ALA A 120 1.86 -16.47 -1.47
CA ALA A 120 3.08 -17.17 -1.86
C ALA A 120 3.17 -17.38 -3.38
#